data_AF-A0A4R6S4L6-F1
#
_entry.id   AF-A0A4R6S4L6-F1
#
_cell.length_a   1.000
_cell.length_b   1.000
_cell.length_c   1.000
_cell.angle_alpha   90.00
_cell.angle_beta   90.00
_cell.angle_gamma   90.00
#
_symmetry.space_group_name_H-M   'P 1'
#
loop_
_entity.id
_entity.type
_entity.pdbx_description
1 polymer ?
#
loop_
_entity_poly.entity_id
_entity_poly.type
_entity_poly.pdbx_seq_one_letter_code
_entity_poly.pdbx_strand_id
1 'polypeptide(L)'
;MTEQAAAPVSTLAPAFAALGEIGVLAREAFPCCGSCGDAEIGAARDDSRVWRGYLFFDTQDAGNIAWDGDTHVSYGAFLDAYVTGDEWESLPEAAQESRYAEIVTALLLDEVFPVLERHGVTVTWNRDLATRVLLSGVALLEP
;
A
#
# COMPACT_ATOMS: atom_id res chain seq x y z
N MET A 1 -24.44 -9.73 9.58
CA MET A 1 -23.83 -8.61 10.32
C MET A 1 -22.67 -9.20 11.10
N THR A 2 -21.49 -9.22 10.51
CA THR A 2 -20.30 -9.75 11.18
C THR A 2 -19.62 -8.56 11.83
N GLU A 3 -19.63 -8.55 13.15
CA GLU A 3 -18.91 -7.60 13.98
C GLU A 3 -17.42 -7.74 13.62
N GLN A 4 -16.91 -6.79 12.84
CA GLN A 4 -15.51 -6.75 12.49
C GLN A 4 -14.80 -6.24 13.75
N ALA A 5 -14.11 -7.14 14.46
CA ALA A 5 -13.19 -6.74 15.52
C ALA A 5 -12.28 -5.66 14.95
N ALA A 6 -12.13 -4.53 15.65
CA ALA A 6 -11.24 -3.47 15.21
C ALA A 6 -9.87 -4.09 14.91
N ALA A 7 -9.37 -3.84 13.70
CA ALA A 7 -8.03 -4.26 13.32
C ALA A 7 -7.03 -3.82 14.40
N PRO A 8 -6.07 -4.67 14.81
CA PRO A 8 -5.08 -4.27 15.78
C PRO A 8 -4.31 -3.07 15.22
N VAL A 9 -4.26 -1.99 16.00
CA VAL A 9 -3.56 -0.76 15.59
C VAL A 9 -2.08 -0.98 15.78
N SER A 10 -1.26 -0.67 14.78
CA SER A 10 0.19 -0.81 14.87
C SER A 10 0.90 0.55 14.97
N THR A 11 2.20 0.53 15.21
CA THR A 11 3.06 1.72 15.10
C THR A 11 3.09 2.32 13.69
N LEU A 12 2.52 1.63 12.68
CA LEU A 12 2.35 2.14 11.31
C LEU A 12 1.22 3.16 11.18
N ALA A 13 0.25 3.17 12.09
CA ALA A 13 -0.91 4.07 12.04
C ALA A 13 -0.58 5.55 11.72
N PRO A 14 0.38 6.20 12.41
CA PRO A 14 0.75 7.58 12.07
C PRO A 14 1.38 7.71 10.67
N ALA A 15 2.17 6.72 10.24
CA ALA A 15 2.77 6.72 8.90
C ALA A 15 1.68 6.55 7.83
N PHE A 16 0.70 5.67 8.07
CA PHE A 16 -0.41 5.40 7.17
C PHE A 16 -1.34 6.61 7.05
N ALA A 17 -1.57 7.32 8.16
CA ALA A 17 -2.29 8.60 8.13
C ALA A 17 -1.54 9.66 7.30
N ALA A 18 -0.22 9.78 7.46
CA ALA A 18 0.60 10.71 6.69
C ALA A 18 0.62 10.38 5.18
N LEU A 19 0.62 9.09 4.82
CA LEU A 19 0.44 8.63 3.44
C LEU A 19 -0.92 9.07 2.88
N GLY A 20 -1.99 8.95 3.68
CA GLY A 20 -3.32 9.41 3.31
C GLY A 20 -3.36 10.89 2.95
N GLU A 21 -2.64 11.72 3.70
CA GLU A 21 -2.58 13.16 3.45
C GLU A 21 -1.94 13.52 2.11
N ILE A 22 -0.96 12.73 1.66
CA ILE A 22 -0.33 12.90 0.34
C ILE A 22 -1.06 12.13 -0.77
N GLY A 23 -2.24 11.55 -0.50
CA GLY A 23 -3.02 10.84 -1.52
C GLY A 23 -2.54 9.43 -1.81
N VAL A 24 -1.90 8.77 -0.84
CA VAL A 24 -1.62 7.33 -0.87
C VAL A 24 -2.54 6.63 0.14
N LEU A 25 -3.42 5.77 -0.35
CA LEU A 25 -4.42 5.08 0.46
C LEU A 25 -3.77 3.95 1.25
N ALA A 26 -3.54 4.16 2.54
CA ALA A 26 -2.97 3.16 3.42
C ALA A 26 -4.02 2.50 4.33
N ARG A 27 -4.01 1.16 4.44
CA ARG A 27 -4.95 0.39 5.28
C ARG A 27 -4.26 -0.72 6.04
N GLU A 28 -4.55 -0.79 7.34
CA GLU A 28 -4.10 -1.87 8.23
C GLU A 28 -5.09 -3.03 8.22
N ALA A 29 -4.56 -4.26 8.25
CA ALA A 29 -5.30 -5.52 8.38
C ALA A 29 -6.51 -5.65 7.44
N PHE A 30 -6.26 -5.45 6.14
CA PHE A 30 -7.29 -5.56 5.11
C PHE A 30 -7.80 -7.02 5.01
N PRO A 31 -9.12 -7.26 4.96
CA PRO A 31 -9.69 -8.60 5.17
C PRO A 31 -9.50 -9.59 4.01
N CYS A 32 -8.99 -9.16 2.85
CA CYS A 32 -8.80 -10.06 1.72
C CYS A 32 -7.32 -10.26 1.35
N CYS A 33 -6.91 -11.53 1.25
CA CYS A 33 -5.57 -11.96 0.88
C CYS A 33 -5.37 -11.87 -0.64
N GLY A 34 -4.49 -10.98 -1.12
CA GLY A 34 -4.07 -10.96 -2.53
C GLY A 34 -5.00 -10.20 -3.48
N SER A 35 -5.31 -10.78 -4.64
CA SER A 35 -5.86 -10.09 -5.83
C SER A 35 -7.23 -9.44 -5.67
N CYS A 36 -8.03 -9.85 -4.68
CA CYS A 36 -9.28 -9.16 -4.37
C CYS A 36 -9.02 -7.83 -3.64
N GLY A 37 -7.88 -7.72 -2.93
CA GLY A 37 -7.47 -6.52 -2.21
C GLY A 37 -7.20 -5.33 -3.13
N ASP A 38 -6.58 -5.57 -4.30
CA ASP A 38 -6.32 -4.53 -5.29
C ASP A 38 -7.63 -3.96 -5.89
N ALA A 39 -8.63 -4.82 -6.10
CA ALA A 39 -9.95 -4.41 -6.60
C ALA A 39 -10.78 -3.69 -5.52
N GLU A 40 -10.74 -4.15 -4.27
CA GLU A 40 -11.53 -3.60 -3.17
C GLU A 40 -10.93 -2.32 -2.58
N ILE A 41 -9.60 -2.15 -2.57
CA ILE A 41 -8.96 -0.92 -2.08
C ILE A 41 -9.30 0.29 -2.96
N GLY A 42 -9.54 0.07 -4.25
CA GLY A 42 -10.06 1.08 -5.16
C GLY A 42 -11.44 1.62 -4.75
N ALA A 43 -12.28 0.79 -4.11
CA ALA A 43 -13.58 1.18 -3.56
C ALA A 43 -13.48 1.85 -2.18
N ALA A 44 -12.35 1.72 -1.49
CA ALA A 44 -12.05 2.44 -0.26
C ALA A 44 -11.54 3.87 -0.49
N ARG A 45 -11.31 4.26 -1.75
CA ARG A 45 -11.10 5.66 -2.15
C ARG A 45 -12.36 6.47 -1.88
N ASP A 46 -12.17 7.66 -1.34
CA ASP A 46 -13.20 8.69 -1.28
C ASP A 46 -12.95 9.76 -2.35
N ASP A 47 -13.94 10.63 -2.58
CA ASP A 47 -13.84 11.74 -3.54
C ASP A 47 -13.16 12.99 -2.94
N SER A 48 -12.51 12.89 -1.76
CA SER A 48 -11.92 14.05 -1.09
C SER A 48 -10.67 14.57 -1.80
N ARG A 49 -9.98 13.70 -2.56
CA ARG A 49 -8.73 13.99 -3.25
C ARG A 49 -8.44 13.00 -4.36
N VAL A 50 -7.43 13.32 -5.18
CA VAL A 50 -6.86 12.37 -6.14
C VAL A 50 -5.99 11.38 -5.37
N TRP A 51 -6.39 10.11 -5.40
CA TRP A 51 -5.61 9.01 -4.85
C TRP A 51 -4.65 8.50 -5.93
N ARG A 52 -3.36 8.50 -5.61
CA ARG A 52 -2.27 8.16 -6.54
C ARG A 52 -1.81 6.72 -6.40
N GLY A 53 -1.89 6.16 -5.21
CA GLY A 53 -1.67 4.74 -5.02
C GLY A 53 -2.18 4.26 -3.68
N TYR A 54 -1.80 3.04 -3.33
CA TYR A 54 -2.26 2.39 -2.13
C TYR A 54 -1.18 1.50 -1.51
N LEU A 55 -1.34 1.24 -0.23
CA LEU A 55 -0.50 0.38 0.59
C LEU A 55 -1.35 -0.36 1.62
N PHE A 56 -1.24 -1.67 1.75
CA PHE A 56 -1.94 -2.39 2.80
C PHE A 56 -1.20 -3.66 3.23
N PHE A 57 -1.44 -4.10 4.46
CA PHE A 57 -1.15 -5.47 4.88
C PHE A 57 -2.44 -6.19 5.23
N ASP A 58 -2.47 -7.50 5.04
CA ASP A 58 -3.62 -8.32 5.37
C ASP A 58 -3.58 -8.79 6.85
N THR A 59 -4.69 -9.34 7.33
CA THR A 59 -4.79 -9.82 8.72
C THR A 59 -3.81 -10.95 9.06
N GLN A 60 -3.31 -11.71 8.07
CA GLN A 60 -2.34 -12.78 8.30
C GLN A 60 -0.96 -12.18 8.54
N ASP A 61 -0.57 -11.19 7.73
CA ASP A 61 0.67 -10.44 7.89
C ASP A 61 0.71 -9.65 9.21
N ALA A 62 -0.44 -9.17 9.70
CA ALA A 62 -0.54 -8.56 11.03
C ALA A 62 -0.09 -9.49 12.18
N GLY A 63 -0.19 -10.81 11.98
CA GLY A 63 0.31 -11.80 12.93
C GLY A 63 1.84 -11.75 13.07
N ASN A 64 2.57 -11.55 11.98
CA ASN A 64 4.04 -11.50 11.98
C ASN A 64 4.57 -10.32 12.82
N ILE A 65 3.82 -9.22 12.88
CA ILE A 65 4.17 -8.06 13.70
C ILE A 65 4.32 -8.45 15.18
N ALA A 66 3.47 -9.35 15.67
CA ALA A 66 3.50 -9.79 17.08
C ALA A 66 4.69 -10.70 17.40
N TRP A 67 5.19 -11.46 16.42
CA TRP A 67 6.25 -12.45 16.62
C TRP A 67 7.63 -11.92 16.26
N ASP A 68 7.74 -11.28 15.09
CA ASP A 68 8.99 -10.91 14.45
C ASP A 68 9.19 -9.39 14.35
N GLY A 69 8.14 -8.60 14.60
CA GLY A 69 8.18 -7.14 14.49
C GLY A 69 8.30 -6.67 13.04
N ASP A 70 7.81 -7.48 12.11
CA ASP A 70 7.76 -7.19 10.68
C ASP A 70 6.40 -7.53 10.06
N THR A 71 6.15 -6.97 8.88
CA THR A 71 4.96 -7.25 8.07
C THR A 71 5.27 -7.08 6.60
N HIS A 72 4.63 -7.88 5.75
CA HIS A 72 4.64 -7.62 4.31
C HIS A 72 3.48 -6.69 3.96
N VAL A 73 3.72 -5.78 3.02
CA VAL A 73 2.69 -4.89 2.47
C VAL A 73 2.58 -5.08 0.97
N SER A 74 1.33 -5.16 0.52
CA SER A 74 0.91 -5.03 -0.87
C SER A 74 0.75 -3.55 -1.22
N TYR A 75 1.03 -3.21 -2.48
CA TYR A 75 1.06 -1.84 -2.96
C TYR A 75 0.69 -1.77 -4.44
N GLY A 76 0.33 -0.57 -4.89
CA GLY A 76 0.08 -0.29 -6.30
C GLY A 76 -0.22 1.18 -6.54
N ALA A 77 -0.40 1.53 -7.81
CA ALA A 77 -0.75 2.87 -8.24
C ALA A 77 -2.13 2.88 -8.91
N PHE A 78 -2.89 3.95 -8.67
CA PHE A 78 -4.12 4.21 -9.39
C PHE A 78 -3.78 4.88 -10.72
N LEU A 79 -3.89 4.13 -11.82
CA LEU A 79 -3.50 4.59 -13.15
C LEU A 79 -4.21 5.89 -13.56
N ASP A 80 -5.47 6.06 -13.15
CA ASP A 80 -6.27 7.25 -13.44
C ASP A 80 -5.67 8.57 -12.91
N ALA A 81 -4.74 8.50 -11.95
CA ALA A 81 -4.01 9.66 -11.45
C ALA A 81 -2.80 10.08 -12.31
N TYR A 82 -2.35 9.22 -13.24
CA TYR A 82 -1.11 9.41 -14.01
C TYR A 82 -1.32 9.42 -15.52
N VAL A 83 -2.29 8.65 -16.00
CA VAL A 83 -2.57 8.44 -17.42
C VAL A 83 -4.07 8.40 -17.64
N THR A 84 -4.52 8.93 -18.77
CA THR A 84 -5.92 8.78 -19.17
C THR A 84 -6.18 7.35 -19.68
N GLY A 85 -7.44 6.90 -19.62
CA GLY A 85 -7.82 5.59 -20.17
C GLY A 85 -7.45 5.45 -21.65
N ASP A 86 -7.77 6.45 -22.47
CA ASP A 86 -7.43 6.47 -23.89
C ASP A 86 -5.91 6.39 -24.14
N GLU A 87 -5.11 7.11 -23.35
CA GLU A 87 -3.65 7.04 -23.44
C GLU A 87 -3.14 5.64 -23.09
N TRP A 88 -3.66 5.05 -22.01
CA TRP A 88 -3.29 3.71 -21.56
C TRP A 88 -3.65 2.63 -22.58
N GLU A 89 -4.88 2.64 -23.08
CA GLU A 89 -5.40 1.66 -24.05
C GLU A 89 -4.67 1.74 -25.40
N SER A 90 -4.08 2.89 -25.72
CA SER A 90 -3.29 3.09 -26.95
C SER A 90 -1.86 2.53 -26.85
N LEU A 91 -1.36 2.23 -25.65
CA LEU A 91 -0.02 1.67 -25.46
C LEU A 91 0.02 0.17 -25.78
N PRO A 92 1.09 -0.34 -26.41
CA PRO A 92 1.36 -1.78 -26.47
C PRO A 92 1.49 -2.37 -25.07
N GLU A 93 1.10 -3.64 -24.88
CA GLU A 93 1.14 -4.34 -23.58
C GLU A 93 2.50 -4.24 -22.88
N ALA A 94 3.61 -4.48 -23.60
CA ALA A 94 4.95 -4.34 -23.02
C ALA A 94 5.29 -2.89 -22.57
N ALA A 95 4.70 -1.88 -23.22
CA ALA A 95 4.85 -0.48 -22.84
C ALA A 95 3.94 -0.14 -21.66
N GLN A 96 2.75 -0.74 -21.56
CA GLN A 96 1.90 -0.65 -20.37
C GLN A 96 2.62 -1.20 -19.15
N GLU A 97 3.17 -2.42 -19.22
CA GLU A 97 3.91 -3.02 -18.10
C GLU A 97 5.09 -2.14 -17.65
N SER A 98 5.89 -1.66 -18.60
CA SER A 98 7.03 -0.77 -18.32
C SER A 98 6.57 0.55 -17.68
N ARG A 99 5.48 1.13 -18.20
CA ARG A 99 4.92 2.40 -17.71
C ARG A 99 4.34 2.25 -16.29
N TYR A 100 3.60 1.18 -16.02
CA TYR A 100 3.11 0.89 -14.69
C TYR A 100 4.26 0.70 -13.71
N ALA A 101 5.31 -0.01 -14.14
CA ALA A 101 6.46 -0.26 -13.31
C ALA A 101 7.21 1.02 -12.91
N GLU A 102 7.40 1.94 -13.86
CA GLU A 102 7.98 3.26 -13.60
C GLU A 102 7.12 4.06 -12.61
N ILE A 103 5.81 4.12 -12.82
CA ILE A 103 4.87 4.86 -11.97
C ILE A 103 4.92 4.34 -10.53
N VAL A 104 4.76 3.03 -10.33
CA VAL A 104 4.75 2.43 -9.00
C VAL A 104 6.10 2.58 -8.32
N THR A 105 7.20 2.35 -9.05
CA THR A 105 8.55 2.49 -8.49
C THR A 105 8.83 3.93 -8.03
N ALA A 106 8.47 4.92 -8.85
CA ALA A 106 8.64 6.33 -8.48
C ALA A 106 7.80 6.69 -7.26
N LEU A 107 6.51 6.30 -7.24
CA LEU A 107 5.63 6.53 -6.09
C LEU A 107 6.21 5.94 -4.80
N LEU A 108 6.71 4.70 -4.86
CA LEU A 108 7.28 4.03 -3.69
C LEU A 108 8.55 4.71 -3.19
N LEU A 109 9.52 4.92 -4.08
CA LEU A 109 10.84 5.44 -3.71
C LEU A 109 10.81 6.92 -3.33
N ASP A 110 10.02 7.73 -4.02
CA ASP A 110 10.04 9.17 -3.85
C ASP A 110 9.07 9.65 -2.76
N GLU A 111 8.00 8.89 -2.50
CA GLU A 111 6.91 9.34 -1.63
C GLU A 111 6.61 8.38 -0.48
N VAL A 112 6.40 7.08 -0.77
CA VAL A 112 5.94 6.12 0.25
C VAL A 112 7.05 5.79 1.26
N PHE A 113 8.20 5.31 0.79
CA PHE A 113 9.28 4.87 1.67
C PHE A 113 9.84 6.02 2.52
N PRO A 114 10.08 7.23 1.97
CA PRO A 114 10.53 8.35 2.78
C PRO A 114 9.55 8.72 3.91
N VAL A 115 8.24 8.53 3.73
CA VAL A 115 7.26 8.72 4.80
C VAL A 115 7.40 7.61 5.85
N LEU A 116 7.43 6.34 5.43
CA LEU A 116 7.59 5.21 6.35
C LEU A 116 8.87 5.34 7.20
N GLU A 117 9.99 5.65 6.58
CA GLU A 117 11.28 5.83 7.25
C GLU A 117 11.28 7.00 8.25
N ARG A 118 10.61 8.12 7.92
CA ARG A 118 10.42 9.25 8.85
C ARG A 118 9.66 8.87 10.11
N HIS A 119 8.83 7.84 10.04
CA HIS A 119 8.09 7.28 11.17
C HIS A 119 8.82 6.12 11.87
N GLY A 120 10.09 5.87 11.52
CA GLY A 120 10.93 4.86 12.19
C GLY A 120 10.76 3.44 11.63
N VAL A 121 10.07 3.27 10.50
CA VAL A 121 9.88 1.99 9.84
C VAL A 121 11.06 1.71 8.92
N THR A 122 11.62 0.51 8.99
CA THR A 122 12.65 0.07 8.04
C THR A 122 11.98 -0.60 6.85
N VAL A 123 12.30 -0.15 5.65
CA VAL A 123 11.73 -0.69 4.40
C VAL A 123 12.75 -1.56 3.68
N THR A 124 12.37 -2.79 3.34
CA THR A 124 13.16 -3.69 2.50
C THR A 124 12.38 -4.06 1.24
N TRP A 125 12.92 -3.69 0.08
CA TRP A 125 12.33 -3.99 -1.22
C TRP A 125 13.41 -4.25 -2.27
N ASN A 126 13.20 -5.27 -3.11
CA ASN A 126 14.14 -5.70 -4.15
C ASN A 126 13.89 -5.01 -5.52
N ARG A 127 12.92 -4.09 -5.60
CA ARG A 127 12.44 -3.44 -6.83
C ARG A 127 11.73 -4.36 -7.83
N ASP A 128 11.32 -5.54 -7.38
CA ASP A 128 10.47 -6.44 -8.14
C ASP A 128 9.02 -6.23 -7.72
N LEU A 129 8.20 -5.77 -8.67
CA LEU A 129 6.77 -5.52 -8.49
C LEU A 129 5.96 -6.81 -8.26
N ALA A 130 6.52 -7.97 -8.59
CA ALA A 130 5.92 -9.26 -8.26
C ALA A 130 6.10 -9.64 -6.79
N THR A 131 6.87 -8.87 -6.01
CA THR A 131 7.15 -9.17 -4.60
C THR A 131 6.60 -8.09 -3.67
N ARG A 132 6.16 -8.52 -2.47
CA ARG A 132 5.69 -7.60 -1.43
C ARG A 132 6.88 -6.86 -0.81
N VAL A 133 6.63 -5.64 -0.34
CA VAL A 133 7.61 -4.87 0.43
C VAL A 133 7.59 -5.39 1.87
N LEU A 134 8.76 -5.61 2.46
CA LEU A 134 8.89 -5.96 3.87
C LEU A 134 9.09 -4.69 4.70
N LEU A 135 8.24 -4.49 5.71
CA LEU A 135 8.38 -3.45 6.71
C LEU A 135 8.81 -4.06 8.03
N SER A 136 9.87 -3.54 8.64
CA SER A 136 10.41 -4.02 9.91
C SER A 136 10.54 -2.88 10.92
N GLY A 137 10.65 -3.23 12.21
CA GLY A 137 10.62 -2.25 13.29
C GLY A 137 9.20 -1.78 13.63
N VAL A 138 8.22 -2.65 13.35
CA VAL A 138 6.81 -2.40 13.61
C VAL A 138 6.35 -3.20 14.83
N ALA A 139 5.39 -2.67 15.57
CA ALA A 139 4.82 -3.36 16.72
C ALA A 139 3.31 -3.15 16.76
N LEU A 140 2.58 -4.14 17.26
CA LEU A 140 1.17 -3.98 17.60
C LEU A 140 1.07 -3.12 18.86
N LEU A 141 0.17 -2.15 18.85
CA LEU A 141 -0.20 -1.39 20.03
C LEU A 141 -1.28 -2.19 20.76
N GLU A 142 -1.04 -2.51 22.03
CA GLU A 142 -2.09 -3.09 22.87
C GLU A 142 -3.25 -2.07 23.00
N PRO A 143 -4.51 -2.54 22.98
CA PRO A 143 -5.69 -1.68 23.08
C PRO A 143 -5.81 -0.97 24.43
#